data_AF-A0A0Q9DL86-F1
#
_entry.id   AF-A0A0Q9DL86-F1
#
_cell.length_a   1.000
_cell.length_b   1.000
_cell.length_c   1.000
_cell.angle_alpha   90.00
_cell.angle_beta   90.00
_cell.angle_gamma   90.00
#
_symmetry.space_group_name_H-M   'P 1'
#
loop_
_entity.id
_entity.type
_entity.pdbx_description
1 polymer ?
#
loop_
_entity_poly.entity_id
_entity_poly.type
_entity_poly.pdbx_seq_one_letter_code
_entity_poly.pdbx_strand_id
1 'polypeptide(L)'
;MLLKVGDLARRTGLTVRTLHHYDEIGLLKPSGRSEAGYRLYSQADVQRLHGIQTMRQMGLALSDIGALLAGEGMAPERIIGQQIRSLDQQITQATELRGRLTMLRDGLMAGADPDMGNWLEALALMTTYGKYFSSAELKHIFQNWNLIEADWLVVKDLVRSAMDRQLAPDTPEVQALAYRWMALMLHWMNGDLDLLERWGHMFRTEPTTQGRNHAPPGDMIEFIETAIKLRMALLEKYLTRDDLRALGHVPYTQWAALEEDVQQLLGRAVPPHHPNARAAALRWNALFDQLTRGNPPLRQKLVAASANEPLLQAGSPLSAPVRAYLHAALAHAAPVTKPTSAKTTLSPTH
;
A
#
# COMPACT_ATOMS: atom_id res chain seq x y z
N MET A 1 61.83 3.22 19.91
CA MET A 1 62.18 4.42 19.10
C MET A 1 61.08 5.45 19.30
N LEU A 2 61.43 6.73 19.51
CA LEU A 2 60.47 7.82 19.65
C LEU A 2 60.45 8.66 18.37
N LEU A 3 59.26 8.98 17.85
CA LEU A 3 59.08 9.79 16.64
C LEU A 3 58.66 11.22 17.00
N LYS A 4 59.28 12.21 16.35
CA LYS A 4 58.81 13.61 16.44
C LYS A 4 57.48 13.75 15.69
N VAL A 5 56.66 14.72 16.11
CA VAL A 5 55.34 14.99 15.49
C VAL A 5 55.39 15.16 13.96
N GLY A 6 56.44 15.80 13.43
CA GLY A 6 56.62 15.98 11.98
C GLY A 6 56.95 14.67 11.23
N ASP A 7 57.69 13.77 11.87
CA ASP A 7 57.99 12.45 11.31
C ASP A 7 56.76 11.53 11.36
N LEU A 8 55.99 11.61 12.45
CA LEU A 8 54.72 10.91 12.58
C LEU A 8 53.71 11.38 11.54
N ALA A 9 53.56 12.68 11.36
CA ALA A 9 52.71 13.29 10.33
C ALA A 9 53.06 12.77 8.92
N ARG A 10 54.34 12.80 8.55
CA ARG A 10 54.82 12.27 7.25
C ARG A 10 54.53 10.79 7.07
N ARG A 11 54.76 9.97 8.10
CA ARG A 11 54.57 8.51 8.03
C ARG A 11 53.10 8.09 7.99
N THR A 12 52.22 8.88 8.57
CA THR A 12 50.79 8.53 8.72
C THR A 12 49.88 9.29 7.75
N GLY A 13 50.44 10.20 6.95
CA GLY A 13 49.68 11.06 6.02
C GLY A 13 48.80 12.11 6.71
N LEU A 14 48.95 12.29 8.03
CA LEU A 14 48.18 13.28 8.79
C LEU A 14 48.93 14.61 8.83
N THR A 15 48.17 15.70 9.02
CA THR A 15 48.78 17.00 9.29
C THR A 15 49.22 17.07 10.75
N VAL A 16 50.28 17.86 11.02
CA VAL A 16 50.68 18.19 12.40
C VAL A 16 49.52 18.80 13.19
N ARG A 17 48.67 19.60 12.51
CA ARG A 17 47.45 20.17 13.09
C ARG A 17 46.46 19.09 13.56
N THR A 18 46.26 18.04 12.78
CA THR A 18 45.39 16.90 13.18
C THR A 18 45.96 16.19 14.40
N LEU A 19 47.28 15.96 14.46
CA LEU A 19 47.93 15.33 15.62
C LEU A 19 47.86 16.20 16.88
N HIS A 20 47.98 17.53 16.75
CA HIS A 20 47.76 18.45 17.85
C HIS A 20 46.31 18.44 18.32
N HIS A 21 45.35 18.43 17.40
CA HIS A 21 43.94 18.32 17.75
C HIS A 21 43.64 17.02 18.52
N TYR A 22 44.21 15.89 18.11
CA TYR A 22 44.06 14.61 18.82
C TYR A 22 44.68 14.64 20.23
N ASP A 23 45.77 15.37 20.43
CA ASP A 23 46.37 15.61 21.75
C ASP A 23 45.43 16.48 22.62
N GLU A 24 44.92 17.58 22.06
CA GLU A 24 44.01 18.53 22.73
C GLU A 24 42.73 17.86 23.24
N ILE A 25 42.10 17.00 22.42
CA ILE A 25 40.89 16.25 22.81
C ILE A 25 41.22 14.97 23.60
N GLY A 26 42.50 14.70 23.88
CA GLY A 26 42.95 13.54 24.65
C GLY A 26 42.88 12.18 23.93
N LEU A 27 42.58 12.18 22.63
CA LEU A 27 42.45 10.98 21.80
C LEU A 27 43.80 10.29 21.55
N LEU A 28 44.86 11.07 21.32
CA LEU A 28 46.25 10.60 21.18
C LEU A 28 47.21 11.54 21.91
N LYS A 29 47.68 11.12 23.09
CA LYS A 29 48.66 11.86 23.87
C LYS A 29 50.09 11.43 23.53
N PRO A 30 51.05 12.35 23.42
CA PRO A 30 52.45 12.00 23.20
C PRO A 30 53.03 11.30 24.43
N SER A 31 53.78 10.21 24.22
CA SER A 31 54.49 9.49 25.29
C SER A 31 55.57 10.33 26.00
N GLY A 32 56.04 11.42 25.39
CA GLY A 32 56.99 12.31 26.04
C GLY A 32 57.25 13.61 25.28
N ARG A 33 58.18 14.41 25.80
CA ARG A 33 58.69 15.60 25.13
C ARG A 33 60.21 15.57 25.09
N SER A 34 60.81 16.06 24.01
CA SER A 34 62.27 16.24 23.93
C SER A 34 62.73 17.38 24.83
N GLU A 35 64.03 17.48 25.11
CA GLU A 35 64.62 18.62 25.83
C GLU A 35 64.28 19.99 25.21
N ALA A 36 64.16 20.05 23.87
CA ALA A 36 63.74 21.24 23.14
C ALA A 36 62.20 21.46 23.08
N GLY A 37 61.41 20.71 23.85
CA GLY A 37 59.96 20.87 23.97
C GLY A 37 59.07 20.17 22.93
N TYR A 38 59.66 19.52 21.91
CA TYR A 38 58.91 18.80 20.86
C TYR A 38 58.19 17.55 21.39
N ARG A 39 56.98 17.28 20.89
CA ARG A 39 56.20 16.06 21.17
C ARG A 39 56.89 14.83 20.59
N LEU A 40 57.00 13.78 21.40
CA LEU A 40 57.59 12.49 21.07
C LEU A 40 56.56 11.37 21.22
N TYR A 41 56.42 10.56 20.17
CA TYR A 41 55.45 9.46 20.10
C TYR A 41 56.16 8.11 20.08
N SER A 42 55.71 7.19 20.92
CA SER A 42 56.22 5.82 20.99
C SER A 42 55.62 4.92 19.91
N GLN A 43 56.10 3.68 19.83
CA GLN A 43 55.51 2.67 18.95
C GLN A 43 54.06 2.32 19.36
N ALA A 44 53.75 2.36 20.65
CA ALA A 44 52.38 2.17 21.14
C ALA A 44 51.46 3.31 20.69
N ASP A 45 51.96 4.55 20.68
CA ASP A 45 51.22 5.70 20.17
C ASP A 45 50.92 5.56 18.67
N VAL A 46 51.87 5.02 17.90
CA VAL A 46 51.68 4.73 16.47
C VAL A 46 50.60 3.66 16.27
N GLN A 47 50.60 2.59 17.07
CA GLN A 47 49.55 1.57 17.01
C GLN A 47 48.18 2.13 17.38
N ARG A 48 48.10 2.97 18.43
CA ARG A 48 46.87 3.68 18.80
C ARG A 48 46.39 4.58 17.67
N LEU A 49 47.30 5.31 17.03
CA LEU A 49 46.99 6.18 15.90
C LEU A 49 46.47 5.39 14.69
N HIS A 50 47.04 4.22 14.39
CA HIS A 50 46.48 3.35 13.36
C HIS A 50 45.07 2.87 13.70
N GLY A 51 44.80 2.49 14.96
CA GLY A 51 43.45 2.18 15.42
C GLY A 51 42.47 3.34 15.21
N ILE A 52 42.87 4.56 15.60
CA ILE A 52 42.09 5.78 15.37
C ILE A 52 41.79 5.97 13.89
N GLN A 53 42.79 5.84 13.02
CA GLN A 53 42.64 6.01 11.57
C GLN A 53 41.68 5.00 10.96
N THR A 54 41.83 3.71 11.29
CA THR A 54 40.96 2.64 10.80
C THR A 54 39.50 2.89 11.19
N MET A 55 39.25 3.23 12.46
CA MET A 55 37.88 3.51 12.91
C MET A 55 37.31 4.80 12.30
N ARG A 56 38.14 5.81 12.07
CA ARG A 56 37.73 7.03 11.34
C ARG A 56 37.35 6.72 9.89
N GLN A 57 38.08 5.83 9.23
CA GLN A 57 37.76 5.38 7.87
C GLN A 57 36.44 4.61 7.82
N MET A 58 36.05 3.94 8.91
CA MET A 58 34.74 3.30 9.07
C MET A 58 33.60 4.28 9.43
N GLY A 59 33.89 5.58 9.52
CA GLY A 59 32.88 6.62 9.74
C GLY A 59 32.55 6.91 11.21
N LEU A 60 33.29 6.34 12.17
CA LEU A 60 33.08 6.60 13.60
C LEU A 60 33.48 8.04 13.98
N ALA A 61 32.71 8.65 14.88
CA ALA A 61 33.03 9.95 15.44
C ALA A 61 34.25 9.86 16.38
N LEU A 62 35.04 10.94 16.46
CA LEU A 62 36.26 10.95 17.29
C LEU A 62 35.99 10.70 18.78
N SER A 63 34.81 11.10 19.26
CA SER A 63 34.34 10.82 20.63
C SER A 63 34.19 9.31 20.88
N ASP A 64 33.57 8.60 19.94
CA ASP A 64 33.28 7.18 20.07
C ASP A 64 34.56 6.35 19.95
N ILE A 65 35.47 6.77 19.06
CA ILE A 65 36.81 6.20 18.94
C ILE A 65 37.59 6.36 20.26
N GLY A 66 37.47 7.51 20.91
CA GLY A 66 38.05 7.76 22.22
C GLY A 66 37.56 6.78 23.28
N ALA A 67 36.24 6.61 23.38
CA ALA A 67 35.59 5.68 24.32
C ALA A 67 36.02 4.22 24.06
N LEU A 68 36.02 3.79 22.80
CA LEU A 68 36.46 2.44 22.38
C LEU A 68 37.90 2.15 22.81
N LEU A 69 38.80 3.11 22.57
CA LEU A 69 40.22 2.95 22.86
C LEU A 69 40.59 3.15 24.33
N ALA A 70 39.70 3.72 25.14
CA ALA A 70 39.88 3.83 26.58
C ALA A 70 39.39 2.57 27.33
N GLY A 71 38.55 1.74 26.70
CA GLY A 71 37.84 0.67 27.40
C GLY A 71 36.81 1.19 28.42
N GLU A 72 36.61 2.51 28.44
CA GLU A 72 35.69 3.23 29.31
C GLU A 72 34.53 3.73 28.44
N GLY A 73 33.37 3.08 28.54
CA GLY A 73 32.18 3.48 27.80
C GLY A 73 31.32 2.32 27.32
N MET A 74 30.51 2.60 26.30
CA MET A 74 29.58 1.65 25.70
C MET A 74 30.35 0.55 24.96
N ALA A 75 29.92 -0.72 25.10
CA ALA A 75 30.59 -1.87 24.47
C ALA A 75 30.80 -1.66 22.95
N PRO A 76 31.94 -2.07 22.37
CA PRO A 76 32.26 -1.83 20.96
C PRO A 76 31.17 -2.23 19.97
N GLU A 77 30.51 -3.36 20.24
CA GLU A 77 29.40 -3.89 19.47
C GLU A 77 28.21 -2.91 19.41
N ARG A 78 27.97 -2.16 20.49
CA ARG A 78 26.89 -1.16 20.55
C ARG A 78 27.21 0.07 19.73
N ILE A 79 28.46 0.56 19.77
CA ILE A 79 28.91 1.73 19.02
C ILE A 79 28.86 1.42 17.52
N ILE A 80 29.43 0.29 17.10
CA ILE A 80 29.38 -0.17 15.72
C ILE A 80 27.93 -0.38 15.28
N GLY A 81 27.09 -1.01 16.12
CA GLY A 81 25.68 -1.20 15.83
C GLY A 81 24.88 0.12 15.70
N GLN A 82 25.23 1.17 16.46
CA GLN A 82 24.64 2.50 16.29
C GLN A 82 25.05 3.14 14.96
N GLN A 83 26.32 3.03 14.58
CA GLN A 83 26.81 3.54 13.30
C GLN A 83 26.16 2.84 12.10
N ILE A 84 26.03 1.51 12.14
CA ILE A 84 25.33 0.74 11.12
C ILE A 84 23.88 1.24 10.98
N ARG A 85 23.14 1.36 12.09
CA ARG A 85 21.75 1.87 12.05
C ARG A 85 21.66 3.30 11.50
N SER A 86 22.60 4.17 11.83
CA SER A 86 22.66 5.53 11.28
C SER A 86 22.88 5.52 9.77
N LEU A 87 23.78 4.67 9.27
CA LEU A 87 24.02 4.49 7.84
C LEU A 87 22.80 3.90 7.13
N ASP A 88 22.14 2.90 7.72
CA ASP A 88 20.91 2.32 7.17
C ASP A 88 19.79 3.37 7.04
N GLN A 89 19.66 4.26 8.03
CA GLN A 89 18.74 5.39 7.98
C GLN A 89 19.10 6.38 6.85
N GLN A 90 20.38 6.71 6.69
CA GLN A 90 20.85 7.59 5.60
C GLN A 90 20.62 6.97 4.22
N ILE A 91 20.89 5.67 4.07
CA ILE A 91 20.64 4.92 2.83
C ILE A 91 19.16 4.92 2.50
N THR A 92 18.30 4.68 3.50
CA THR A 92 16.85 4.71 3.32
C THR A 92 16.39 6.09 2.84
N GLN A 93 16.83 7.17 3.49
CA GLN A 93 16.49 8.54 3.11
C GLN A 93 17.01 8.91 1.72
N ALA A 94 18.25 8.54 1.38
CA ALA A 94 18.83 8.80 0.08
C ALA A 94 18.13 8.02 -1.03
N THR A 95 17.73 6.78 -0.77
CA THR A 95 16.98 5.92 -1.71
C THR A 95 15.60 6.52 -1.99
N GLU A 96 14.91 6.99 -0.95
CA GLU A 96 13.62 7.67 -1.08
C GLU A 96 13.72 8.96 -1.89
N LEU A 97 14.71 9.80 -1.59
CA LEU A 97 14.95 11.03 -2.35
C LEU A 97 15.24 10.74 -3.83
N ARG A 98 16.10 9.76 -4.11
CA ARG A 98 16.39 9.30 -5.47
C ARG A 98 15.13 8.83 -6.19
N GLY A 99 14.27 8.08 -5.51
CA GLY A 99 12.99 7.61 -6.05
C GLY A 99 12.08 8.78 -6.44
N ARG A 100 11.90 9.77 -5.56
CA ARG A 100 11.11 10.99 -5.84
C ARG A 100 11.65 11.78 -7.02
N LEU A 101 12.97 12.00 -7.07
CA LEU A 101 13.63 12.69 -8.20
C LEU A 101 13.45 11.93 -9.52
N THR A 102 13.45 10.59 -9.47
CA THR A 102 13.23 9.76 -10.66
C THR A 102 11.81 9.89 -11.17
N MET A 103 10.81 9.82 -10.29
CA MET A 103 9.40 10.01 -10.67
C MET A 103 9.15 11.39 -11.29
N LEU A 104 9.76 12.42 -10.69
CA LEU A 104 9.67 13.79 -11.15
C LEU A 104 10.30 13.98 -12.54
N ARG A 105 11.48 13.38 -12.78
CA ARG A 105 12.11 13.33 -14.10
C ARG A 105 11.22 12.62 -15.12
N ASP A 106 10.71 11.45 -14.77
CA ASP A 106 9.92 10.62 -15.69
C ASP A 106 8.59 11.30 -16.05
N GLY A 107 7.95 11.98 -15.09
CA GLY A 107 6.75 12.81 -15.31
C GLY A 107 6.99 13.97 -16.27
N LEU A 108 8.12 14.69 -16.16
CA LEU A 108 8.51 15.73 -17.11
C LEU A 108 8.72 15.18 -18.53
N MET A 109 9.32 13.99 -18.65
CA MET A 109 9.66 13.39 -19.93
C MET A 109 8.45 12.77 -20.65
N ALA A 110 7.41 12.38 -19.92
CA ALA A 110 6.22 11.73 -20.49
C ALA A 110 5.31 12.68 -21.29
N GLY A 111 5.61 13.98 -21.33
CA GLY A 111 4.78 14.95 -22.06
C GLY A 111 3.37 15.10 -21.51
N ALA A 112 3.09 14.55 -20.31
CA ALA A 112 1.99 15.01 -19.50
C ALA A 112 2.29 16.48 -19.24
N ASP A 113 1.60 17.38 -19.94
CA ASP A 113 1.59 18.80 -19.60
C ASP A 113 1.19 18.84 -18.13
N PRO A 114 2.13 19.06 -17.20
CA PRO A 114 1.76 19.21 -15.82
C PRO A 114 1.08 20.55 -15.85
N ASP A 115 -0.26 20.58 -15.95
CA ASP A 115 -1.09 21.78 -16.02
C ASP A 115 -0.29 22.95 -15.46
N MET A 116 0.37 23.72 -16.34
CA MET A 116 1.63 24.43 -16.02
C MET A 116 1.37 25.66 -15.16
N GLY A 117 0.31 25.62 -14.38
CA GLY A 117 -0.05 26.51 -13.30
C GLY A 117 0.77 26.28 -12.03
N ASN A 118 1.35 25.10 -11.76
CA ASN A 118 2.35 25.01 -10.67
C ASN A 118 3.16 23.69 -10.54
N TRP A 119 4.31 23.64 -11.20
CA TRP A 119 5.36 22.63 -10.90
C TRP A 119 5.79 22.64 -9.41
N LEU A 120 5.72 23.81 -8.75
CA LEU A 120 5.98 23.95 -7.32
C LEU A 120 4.90 23.23 -6.48
N GLU A 121 3.66 23.17 -6.94
CA GLU A 121 2.61 22.39 -6.27
C GLU A 121 2.84 20.90 -6.45
N ALA A 122 3.27 20.44 -7.64
CA ALA A 122 3.65 19.04 -7.85
C ALA A 122 4.82 18.64 -6.93
N LEU A 123 5.84 19.50 -6.78
CA LEU A 123 6.94 19.32 -5.83
C LEU A 123 6.48 19.32 -4.36
N ALA A 124 5.58 20.23 -3.99
CA ALA A 124 5.01 20.30 -2.64
C ALA A 124 4.18 19.04 -2.33
N LEU A 125 3.36 18.59 -3.28
CA LEU A 125 2.57 17.36 -3.20
C LEU A 125 3.46 16.13 -3.05
N MET A 126 4.56 16.04 -3.82
CA MET A 126 5.54 14.95 -3.67
C MET A 126 6.19 14.93 -2.29
N THR A 127 6.41 16.10 -1.70
CA THR A 127 6.93 16.22 -0.33
C THR A 127 5.91 15.76 0.70
N THR A 128 4.65 16.19 0.54
CA THR A 128 3.52 15.77 1.38
C THR A 128 3.30 14.27 1.33
N TYR A 129 3.17 13.70 0.13
CA TYR A 129 3.01 12.27 -0.08
C TYR A 129 4.20 11.47 0.48
N GLY A 130 5.41 12.00 0.33
CA GLY A 130 6.62 11.41 0.88
C GLY A 130 6.69 11.33 2.42
N LYS A 131 5.77 11.96 3.16
CA LYS A 131 5.62 11.76 4.62
C LYS A 131 4.90 10.44 4.96
N TYR A 132 4.08 9.93 4.04
CA TYR A 132 3.18 8.80 4.27
C TYR A 132 3.54 7.56 3.44
N PHE A 133 4.22 7.77 2.30
CA PHE A 133 4.49 6.73 1.31
C PHE A 133 5.95 6.75 0.86
N SER A 134 6.46 5.56 0.61
CA SER A 134 7.72 5.37 -0.10
C SER A 134 7.56 5.74 -1.58
N SER A 135 8.69 6.01 -2.23
CA SER A 135 8.76 6.27 -3.67
C SER A 135 8.24 5.07 -4.50
N ALA A 136 8.45 3.84 -4.04
CA ALA A 136 7.93 2.64 -4.70
C ALA A 136 6.40 2.57 -4.63
N GLU A 137 5.83 2.86 -3.45
CA GLU A 137 4.37 2.93 -3.26
C GLU A 137 3.75 4.04 -4.11
N LEU A 138 4.34 5.24 -4.12
CA LEU A 138 3.82 6.35 -4.93
C LEU A 138 3.85 6.05 -6.42
N LYS A 139 4.92 5.41 -6.89
CA LYS A 139 4.99 4.94 -8.27
C LYS A 139 3.84 3.98 -8.58
N HIS A 140 3.57 3.03 -7.67
CA HIS A 140 2.45 2.10 -7.85
C HIS A 140 1.09 2.81 -7.87
N ILE A 141 0.85 3.71 -6.91
CA ILE A 141 -0.39 4.50 -6.80
C ILE A 141 -0.65 5.27 -8.09
N PHE A 142 0.33 6.03 -8.59
CA PHE A 142 0.13 6.84 -9.80
C PHE A 142 0.02 6.00 -11.07
N GLN A 143 0.74 4.89 -11.18
CA GLN A 143 0.62 4.01 -12.34
C GLN A 143 -0.75 3.34 -12.44
N ASN A 144 -1.32 2.94 -11.30
CA ASN A 144 -2.62 2.31 -11.26
C ASN A 144 -3.77 3.29 -11.48
N TRP A 145 -3.53 4.60 -11.35
CA TRP A 145 -4.57 5.62 -11.56
C TRP A 145 -5.23 5.48 -12.94
N ASN A 146 -4.42 5.28 -13.98
CA ASN A 146 -4.89 5.11 -15.36
C ASN A 146 -5.84 3.91 -15.54
N LEU A 147 -5.82 2.93 -14.62
CA LEU A 147 -6.71 1.77 -14.67
C LEU A 147 -8.14 2.13 -14.24
N ILE A 148 -8.29 3.13 -13.37
CA ILE A 148 -9.58 3.50 -12.77
C ILE A 148 -10.06 4.88 -13.18
N GLU A 149 -9.22 5.71 -13.79
CA GLU A 149 -9.50 7.13 -14.04
C GLU A 149 -10.87 7.36 -14.73
N ALA A 150 -11.14 6.64 -15.81
CA ALA A 150 -12.40 6.79 -16.54
C ALA A 150 -13.63 6.44 -15.66
N ASP A 151 -13.59 5.30 -14.97
CA ASP A 151 -14.67 4.88 -14.07
C ASP A 151 -14.80 5.80 -12.85
N TRP A 152 -13.67 6.32 -12.36
CA TRP A 152 -13.61 7.24 -11.22
C TRP A 152 -14.36 8.54 -11.51
N LEU A 153 -14.11 9.14 -12.68
CA LEU A 153 -14.79 10.38 -13.08
C LEU A 153 -16.31 10.18 -13.12
N VAL A 154 -16.77 9.06 -13.70
CA VAL A 154 -18.20 8.72 -13.73
C VAL A 154 -18.76 8.54 -12.33
N VAL A 155 -18.10 7.78 -11.45
CA VAL A 155 -18.59 7.56 -10.08
C VAL A 155 -18.63 8.87 -9.30
N LYS A 156 -17.61 9.71 -9.42
CA LYS A 156 -17.53 11.01 -8.75
C LYS A 156 -18.71 11.92 -9.16
N ASP A 157 -19.02 12.00 -10.44
CA ASP A 157 -20.11 12.81 -10.95
C ASP A 157 -21.49 12.28 -10.51
N LEU A 158 -21.65 10.95 -10.48
CA LEU A 158 -22.87 10.32 -9.94
C LEU A 158 -23.05 10.56 -8.44
N VAL A 159 -21.98 10.54 -7.66
CA VAL A 159 -22.02 10.89 -6.23
C VAL A 159 -22.41 12.35 -6.05
N ARG A 160 -21.83 13.27 -6.85
CA ARG A 160 -22.23 14.69 -6.83
C ARG A 160 -23.73 14.85 -7.13
N SER A 161 -24.22 14.19 -8.17
CA SER A 161 -25.66 14.19 -8.52
C SER A 161 -26.55 13.64 -7.40
N ALA A 162 -26.11 12.61 -6.68
CA ALA A 162 -26.84 12.09 -5.53
C ALA A 162 -26.88 13.08 -4.35
N MET A 163 -25.78 13.80 -4.10
CA MET A 163 -25.71 14.86 -3.10
C MET A 163 -26.60 16.06 -3.46
N ASP A 164 -26.60 16.48 -4.72
CA ASP A 164 -27.41 17.60 -5.20
C ASP A 164 -28.92 17.28 -5.09
N ARG A 165 -29.30 16.00 -5.25
CA ARG A 165 -30.65 15.48 -4.98
C ARG A 165 -30.93 15.21 -3.51
N GLN A 166 -29.97 15.43 -2.62
CA GLN A 166 -30.08 15.21 -1.17
C GLN A 166 -30.53 13.79 -0.80
N LEU A 167 -30.06 12.78 -1.55
CA LEU A 167 -30.38 11.39 -1.26
C LEU A 167 -29.74 10.96 0.07
N ALA A 168 -30.49 10.21 0.87
CA ALA A 168 -29.97 9.69 2.13
C ALA A 168 -28.88 8.61 1.89
N PRO A 169 -27.86 8.50 2.76
CA PRO A 169 -26.75 7.56 2.59
C PRO A 169 -27.13 6.08 2.55
N ASP A 170 -28.29 5.71 3.08
CA ASP A 170 -28.84 4.36 3.14
C ASP A 170 -29.73 4.01 1.94
N THR A 171 -29.99 4.96 1.03
CA THR A 171 -30.77 4.70 -0.18
C THR A 171 -30.07 3.65 -1.07
N PRO A 172 -30.83 2.80 -1.78
CA PRO A 172 -30.27 1.82 -2.72
C PRO A 172 -29.28 2.41 -3.72
N GLU A 173 -29.61 3.59 -4.25
CA GLU A 173 -28.78 4.30 -5.22
C GLU A 173 -27.43 4.72 -4.62
N VAL A 174 -27.43 5.35 -3.44
CA VAL A 174 -26.19 5.76 -2.77
C VAL A 174 -25.38 4.55 -2.32
N GLN A 175 -26.02 3.47 -1.88
CA GLN A 175 -25.31 2.24 -1.50
C GLN A 175 -24.67 1.52 -2.70
N ALA A 176 -25.28 1.60 -3.89
CA ALA A 176 -24.65 1.13 -5.12
C ALA A 176 -23.43 1.98 -5.50
N LEU A 177 -23.50 3.30 -5.32
CA LEU A 177 -22.35 4.20 -5.51
C LEU A 177 -21.25 3.94 -4.49
N ALA A 178 -21.59 3.70 -3.22
CA ALA A 178 -20.63 3.34 -2.17
C ALA A 178 -19.91 2.03 -2.50
N TYR A 179 -20.63 1.01 -2.99
CA TYR A 179 -20.01 -0.22 -3.48
C TYR A 179 -19.02 0.04 -4.63
N ARG A 180 -19.43 0.82 -5.64
CA ARG A 180 -18.57 1.17 -6.78
C ARG A 180 -17.33 1.95 -6.34
N TRP A 181 -17.51 2.90 -5.44
CA TRP A 181 -16.43 3.68 -4.84
C TRP A 181 -15.41 2.78 -4.14
N MET A 182 -15.89 1.89 -3.26
CA MET A 182 -15.02 0.94 -2.56
C MET A 182 -14.29 0.02 -3.53
N ALA A 183 -14.98 -0.50 -4.55
CA ALA A 183 -14.38 -1.39 -5.54
C ALA A 183 -13.26 -0.69 -6.33
N LEU A 184 -13.47 0.55 -6.77
CA LEU A 184 -12.46 1.35 -7.46
C LEU A 184 -11.26 1.65 -6.57
N MET A 185 -11.48 2.09 -5.33
CA MET A 185 -10.41 2.40 -4.40
C MET A 185 -9.57 1.16 -4.06
N LEU A 186 -10.21 0.00 -3.89
CA LEU A 186 -9.51 -1.26 -3.66
C LEU A 186 -8.71 -1.69 -4.90
N HIS A 187 -9.27 -1.53 -6.10
CA HIS A 187 -8.56 -1.85 -7.33
C HIS A 187 -7.35 -0.96 -7.57
N TRP A 188 -7.53 0.34 -7.32
CA TRP A 188 -6.47 1.33 -7.47
C TRP A 188 -5.28 1.02 -6.57
N MET A 189 -5.55 0.54 -5.34
CA MET A 189 -4.54 0.08 -4.40
C MET A 189 -4.13 -1.40 -4.60
N ASN A 190 -4.56 -2.04 -5.70
CA ASN A 190 -4.28 -3.44 -6.03
C ASN A 190 -4.64 -4.43 -4.91
N GLY A 191 -5.70 -4.15 -4.14
CA GLY A 191 -6.12 -4.94 -2.99
C GLY A 191 -5.38 -4.65 -1.68
N ASP A 192 -4.43 -3.72 -1.67
CA ASP A 192 -3.69 -3.34 -0.47
C ASP A 192 -4.54 -2.41 0.42
N LEU A 193 -5.23 -3.02 1.38
CA LEU A 193 -6.07 -2.32 2.35
C LEU A 193 -5.26 -1.44 3.32
N ASP A 194 -3.99 -1.77 3.58
CA ASP A 194 -3.16 -0.99 4.50
C ASP A 194 -2.63 0.28 3.79
N LEU A 195 -2.35 0.19 2.49
CA LEU A 195 -2.07 1.33 1.63
C LEU A 195 -3.30 2.25 1.50
N LEU A 196 -4.49 1.67 1.30
CA LEU A 196 -5.75 2.41 1.23
C LEU A 196 -6.05 3.16 2.55
N GLU A 197 -5.84 2.52 3.69
CA GLU A 197 -6.04 3.13 5.01
C GLU A 197 -5.10 4.32 5.22
N ARG A 198 -3.81 4.18 4.88
CA ARG A 198 -2.84 5.29 4.91
C ARG A 198 -3.21 6.41 3.94
N TRP A 199 -3.71 6.09 2.74
CA TRP A 199 -4.19 7.07 1.77
C TRP A 199 -5.34 7.89 2.34
N GLY A 200 -6.35 7.24 2.91
CA GLY A 200 -7.46 7.92 3.57
C GLY A 200 -7.03 8.77 4.77
N HIS A 201 -6.02 8.32 5.52
CA HIS A 201 -5.44 9.12 6.61
C HIS A 201 -4.72 10.38 6.10
N MET A 202 -3.88 10.24 5.08
CA MET A 202 -3.19 11.37 4.43
C MET A 202 -4.20 12.38 3.88
N PHE A 203 -5.21 11.92 3.16
CA PHE A 203 -6.22 12.77 2.54
C PHE A 203 -7.03 13.61 3.55
N ARG A 204 -7.30 13.06 4.74
CA ARG A 204 -8.00 13.78 5.83
C ARG A 204 -7.11 14.73 6.61
N THR A 205 -5.81 14.44 6.69
CA THR A 205 -4.86 15.25 7.46
C THR A 205 -4.21 16.37 6.67
N GLU A 206 -4.21 16.28 5.33
CA GLU A 206 -3.57 17.26 4.44
C GLU A 206 -4.61 17.93 3.52
N PRO A 207 -5.26 19.05 3.94
CA PRO A 207 -6.33 19.72 3.19
C PRO A 207 -5.90 20.19 1.79
N THR A 208 -4.59 20.40 1.59
CA THR A 208 -4.00 20.81 0.30
C THR A 208 -4.15 19.75 -0.80
N THR A 209 -4.59 18.54 -0.46
CA THR A 209 -4.80 17.42 -1.38
C THR A 209 -6.26 17.30 -1.87
N GLN A 210 -7.20 18.01 -1.24
CA GLN A 210 -8.64 17.89 -1.54
C GLN A 210 -9.04 18.76 -2.75
N GLY A 211 -9.93 18.24 -3.60
CA GLY A 211 -10.49 18.99 -4.74
C GLY A 211 -9.51 19.31 -5.89
N ARG A 212 -8.31 18.72 -5.89
CA ARG A 212 -7.26 18.90 -6.92
C ARG A 212 -7.04 17.61 -7.71
N ASN A 213 -6.64 17.69 -8.99
CA ASN A 213 -6.32 16.52 -9.83
C ASN A 213 -7.34 15.37 -9.71
N HIS A 214 -8.62 15.67 -9.97
CA HIS A 214 -9.74 14.72 -9.88
C HIS A 214 -10.06 14.20 -8.47
N ALA A 215 -9.32 14.62 -7.43
CA ALA A 215 -9.65 14.33 -6.06
C ALA A 215 -11.02 14.92 -5.71
N PRO A 216 -11.83 14.18 -4.95
CA PRO A 216 -13.13 14.65 -4.53
C PRO A 216 -12.94 15.74 -3.46
N PRO A 217 -13.86 16.70 -3.35
CA PRO A 217 -13.86 17.64 -2.24
C PRO A 217 -14.27 16.94 -0.93
N GLY A 218 -13.95 17.58 0.20
CA GLY A 218 -14.16 17.01 1.54
C GLY A 218 -15.63 16.63 1.84
N ASP A 219 -16.59 17.46 1.43
CA ASP A 219 -18.03 17.21 1.59
C ASP A 219 -18.48 15.90 0.91
N MET A 220 -17.95 15.61 -0.28
CA MET A 220 -18.23 14.39 -1.02
C MET A 220 -17.64 13.16 -0.32
N ILE A 221 -16.43 13.28 0.23
CA ILE A 221 -15.81 12.22 1.03
C ILE A 221 -16.63 11.92 2.27
N GLU A 222 -17.07 12.93 3.01
CA GLU A 222 -17.89 12.73 4.21
C GLU A 222 -19.21 12.03 3.88
N PHE A 223 -19.85 12.44 2.79
CA PHE A 223 -21.08 11.81 2.30
C PHE A 223 -20.88 10.33 1.96
N ILE A 224 -19.88 10.01 1.13
CA ILE A 224 -19.65 8.62 0.71
C ILE A 224 -19.10 7.75 1.84
N GLU A 225 -18.24 8.29 2.72
CA GLU A 225 -17.76 7.58 3.91
C GLU A 225 -18.92 7.19 4.84
N THR A 226 -19.94 8.04 4.97
CA THR A 226 -21.13 7.72 5.76
C THR A 226 -21.86 6.51 5.19
N ALA A 227 -22.07 6.48 3.87
CA ALA A 227 -22.67 5.34 3.19
C ALA A 227 -21.81 4.06 3.31
N ILE A 228 -20.49 4.18 3.17
CA ILE A 228 -19.53 3.08 3.34
C ILE A 228 -19.55 2.55 4.77
N LYS A 229 -19.59 3.41 5.79
CA LYS A 229 -19.65 3.00 7.21
C LYS A 229 -20.88 2.13 7.49
N LEU A 230 -22.05 2.52 6.97
CA LEU A 230 -23.27 1.71 7.08
C LEU A 230 -23.07 0.33 6.44
N ARG A 231 -22.50 0.30 5.23
CA ARG A 231 -22.22 -0.95 4.51
C ARG A 231 -21.24 -1.85 5.26
N MET A 232 -20.16 -1.28 5.78
CA MET A 232 -19.10 -1.99 6.50
C MET A 232 -19.61 -2.58 7.82
N ALA A 233 -20.41 -1.83 8.57
CA ALA A 233 -21.02 -2.32 9.82
C ALA A 233 -21.89 -3.58 9.61
N LEU A 234 -22.47 -3.76 8.41
CA LEU A 234 -23.20 -4.98 8.05
C LEU A 234 -22.25 -6.09 7.61
N LEU A 235 -21.26 -5.78 6.77
CA LEU A 235 -20.27 -6.77 6.30
C LEU A 235 -19.45 -7.37 7.44
N GLU A 236 -19.08 -6.58 8.45
CA GLU A 236 -18.30 -7.02 9.62
C GLU A 236 -19.02 -8.07 10.48
N LYS A 237 -20.35 -8.20 10.37
CA LYS A 237 -21.10 -9.28 11.02
C LYS A 237 -20.80 -10.66 10.41
N TYR A 238 -20.33 -10.69 9.16
CA TYR A 238 -20.14 -11.91 8.37
C TYR A 238 -18.68 -12.14 7.96
N LEU A 239 -17.89 -11.07 7.86
CA LEU A 239 -16.54 -11.08 7.29
C LEU A 239 -15.54 -10.52 8.31
N THR A 240 -14.39 -11.18 8.42
CA THR A 240 -13.24 -10.67 9.18
C THR A 240 -12.43 -9.68 8.35
N ARG A 241 -11.49 -8.96 9.01
CA ARG A 241 -10.53 -8.11 8.30
C ARG A 241 -9.68 -8.89 7.27
N ASP A 242 -9.33 -10.14 7.58
CA ASP A 242 -8.58 -11.00 6.67
C ASP A 242 -9.43 -11.48 5.49
N ASP A 243 -10.73 -11.75 5.71
CA ASP A 243 -11.67 -12.04 4.62
C ASP A 243 -11.75 -10.87 3.63
N LEU A 244 -11.82 -9.63 4.14
CA LEU A 244 -11.85 -8.41 3.33
C LEU A 244 -10.54 -8.21 2.54
N ARG A 245 -9.37 -8.46 3.16
CA ARG A 245 -8.06 -8.44 2.49
C ARG A 245 -7.94 -9.50 1.39
N ALA A 246 -8.61 -10.64 1.56
CA ALA A 246 -8.59 -11.73 0.60
C ALA A 246 -9.48 -11.48 -0.64
N LEU A 247 -10.34 -10.45 -0.62
CA LEU A 247 -11.18 -10.13 -1.76
C LEU A 247 -10.35 -9.79 -3.00
N GLY A 248 -10.78 -10.32 -4.14
CA GLY A 248 -10.35 -9.91 -5.46
C GLY A 248 -11.06 -8.63 -5.91
N HIS A 249 -10.81 -8.27 -7.16
CA HIS A 249 -11.49 -7.16 -7.83
C HIS A 249 -12.19 -7.68 -9.08
N VAL A 250 -13.41 -7.21 -9.30
CA VAL A 250 -14.16 -7.40 -10.54
C VAL A 250 -14.54 -6.02 -11.06
N PRO A 251 -14.08 -5.61 -12.26
CA PRO A 251 -14.43 -4.33 -12.84
C PRO A 251 -15.95 -4.16 -12.94
N TYR A 252 -16.45 -2.97 -12.60
CA TYR A 252 -17.88 -2.70 -12.63
C TYR A 252 -18.49 -2.92 -14.03
N THR A 253 -17.74 -2.64 -15.09
CA THR A 253 -18.13 -2.90 -16.49
C THR A 253 -18.49 -4.36 -16.75
N GLN A 254 -17.84 -5.32 -16.08
CA GLN A 254 -18.16 -6.75 -16.24
C GLN A 254 -19.50 -7.11 -15.58
N TRP A 255 -19.80 -6.49 -14.42
CA TRP A 255 -21.10 -6.63 -13.78
C TRP A 255 -22.21 -5.95 -14.59
N ALA A 256 -21.96 -4.73 -15.08
CA ALA A 256 -22.91 -3.98 -15.88
C ALA A 256 -23.27 -4.70 -17.19
N ALA A 257 -22.27 -5.27 -17.88
CA ALA A 257 -22.52 -6.07 -19.08
C ALA A 257 -23.33 -7.34 -18.79
N LEU A 258 -23.10 -8.00 -17.64
CA LEU A 258 -23.93 -9.14 -17.23
C LEU A 258 -25.36 -8.71 -16.89
N GLU A 259 -25.54 -7.58 -16.20
CA GLU A 259 -26.86 -7.00 -15.92
C GLU A 259 -27.62 -6.75 -17.23
N GLU A 260 -26.99 -6.06 -18.20
CA GLU A 260 -27.60 -5.75 -19.49
C GLU A 260 -28.00 -7.02 -20.26
N ASP A 261 -27.08 -7.99 -20.38
CA ASP A 261 -27.34 -9.25 -21.06
C ASP A 261 -28.55 -9.99 -20.48
N VAL A 262 -28.64 -10.05 -19.14
CA VAL A 262 -29.75 -10.74 -18.47
C VAL A 262 -31.06 -9.96 -18.57
N GLN A 263 -31.01 -8.62 -18.50
CA GLN A 263 -32.18 -7.77 -18.74
C GLN A 263 -32.74 -7.99 -20.14
N GLN A 264 -31.89 -8.15 -21.16
CA GLN A 264 -32.34 -8.49 -22.52
C GLN A 264 -33.00 -9.88 -22.60
N LEU A 265 -32.47 -10.88 -21.88
CA LEU A 265 -33.08 -12.21 -21.78
C LEU A 265 -34.47 -12.14 -21.10
N LEU A 266 -34.58 -11.37 -20.02
CA LEU A 266 -35.84 -11.13 -19.31
C LEU A 266 -36.86 -10.40 -20.20
N GLY A 267 -36.44 -9.35 -20.91
CA GLY A 267 -37.30 -8.60 -21.84
C GLY A 267 -37.82 -9.45 -23.01
N ARG A 268 -37.08 -10.50 -23.39
CA ARG A 268 -37.50 -11.50 -24.39
C ARG A 268 -38.24 -12.70 -23.79
N ALA A 269 -38.51 -12.68 -22.47
CA ALA A 269 -39.13 -13.78 -21.72
C ALA A 269 -38.43 -15.15 -21.93
N VAL A 270 -37.11 -15.14 -22.08
CA VAL A 270 -36.32 -16.38 -22.24
C VAL A 270 -36.42 -17.20 -20.95
N PRO A 271 -36.75 -18.50 -21.00
CA PRO A 271 -36.84 -19.32 -19.80
C PRO A 271 -35.48 -19.55 -19.10
N PRO A 272 -35.42 -19.68 -17.76
CA PRO A 272 -34.18 -19.89 -17.01
C PRO A 272 -33.39 -21.16 -17.36
N HIS A 273 -34.03 -22.17 -17.97
CA HIS A 273 -33.37 -23.41 -18.42
C HIS A 273 -32.76 -23.29 -19.83
N HIS A 274 -32.95 -22.17 -20.52
CA HIS A 274 -32.43 -21.94 -21.86
C HIS A 274 -30.88 -21.87 -21.84
N PRO A 275 -30.18 -22.34 -22.89
CA PRO A 275 -28.71 -22.31 -22.96
C PRO A 275 -28.09 -20.93 -22.67
N ASN A 276 -28.70 -19.85 -23.18
CA ASN A 276 -28.24 -18.47 -22.91
C ASN A 276 -28.37 -18.08 -21.44
N ALA A 277 -29.43 -18.54 -20.74
CA ALA A 277 -29.61 -18.31 -19.32
C ALA A 277 -28.53 -19.04 -18.50
N ARG A 278 -28.21 -20.29 -18.90
CA ARG A 278 -27.11 -21.07 -18.32
C ARG A 278 -25.75 -20.41 -18.56
N ALA A 279 -25.51 -19.86 -19.76
CA ALA A 279 -24.28 -19.14 -20.06
C ALA A 279 -24.11 -17.89 -19.18
N ALA A 280 -25.17 -17.10 -19.01
CA ALA A 280 -25.18 -15.94 -18.11
C ALA A 280 -24.92 -16.35 -16.65
N ALA A 281 -25.53 -17.44 -16.20
CA ALA A 281 -25.32 -18.00 -14.86
C ALA A 281 -23.88 -18.49 -14.62
N LEU A 282 -23.24 -19.10 -15.62
CA LEU A 282 -21.82 -19.49 -15.54
C LEU A 282 -20.89 -18.28 -15.50
N ARG A 283 -21.18 -17.25 -16.31
CA ARG A 283 -20.44 -15.98 -16.26
C ARG A 283 -20.58 -15.32 -14.89
N TRP A 284 -21.79 -15.34 -14.31
CA TRP A 284 -22.04 -14.85 -12.97
C TRP A 284 -21.19 -15.57 -11.90
N ASN A 285 -21.10 -16.91 -11.99
CA ASN A 285 -20.22 -17.70 -11.12
C ASN A 285 -18.75 -17.30 -11.28
N ALA A 286 -18.28 -17.12 -12.51
CA ALA A 286 -16.90 -16.73 -12.79
C ALA A 286 -16.55 -15.36 -12.19
N LEU A 287 -17.47 -14.38 -12.25
CA LEU A 287 -17.28 -13.08 -11.60
C LEU A 287 -17.19 -13.23 -10.08
N PHE A 288 -18.05 -14.06 -9.47
CA PHE A 288 -17.97 -14.34 -8.03
C PHE A 288 -16.67 -15.05 -7.64
N ASP A 289 -16.19 -16.00 -8.45
CA ASP A 289 -14.93 -16.70 -8.19
C ASP A 289 -13.73 -15.75 -8.35
N GLN A 290 -13.78 -14.79 -9.28
CA GLN A 290 -12.79 -13.72 -9.36
C GLN A 290 -12.82 -12.81 -8.13
N LEU A 291 -14.02 -12.43 -7.66
CA LEU A 291 -14.21 -11.60 -6.46
C LEU A 291 -13.71 -12.31 -5.19
N THR A 292 -13.83 -13.63 -5.11
CA THR A 292 -13.39 -14.40 -3.93
C THR A 292 -12.04 -15.08 -4.12
N ARG A 293 -11.38 -14.87 -5.27
CA ARG A 293 -10.16 -15.58 -5.69
C ARG A 293 -10.30 -17.12 -5.56
N GLY A 294 -11.49 -17.62 -5.85
CA GLY A 294 -11.85 -19.03 -5.77
C GLY A 294 -12.00 -19.57 -4.34
N ASN A 295 -12.05 -18.71 -3.30
CA ASN A 295 -12.22 -19.12 -1.90
C ASN A 295 -13.70 -19.45 -1.59
N PRO A 296 -14.09 -20.73 -1.38
CA PRO A 296 -15.49 -21.10 -1.19
C PRO A 296 -16.09 -20.60 0.15
N PRO A 297 -15.40 -20.69 1.31
CA PRO A 297 -15.87 -20.07 2.56
C PRO A 297 -16.17 -18.58 2.43
N LEU A 298 -15.27 -17.83 1.78
CA LEU A 298 -15.45 -16.39 1.56
C LEU A 298 -16.69 -16.11 0.70
N ARG A 299 -16.88 -16.92 -0.36
CA ARG A 299 -18.07 -16.85 -1.21
C ARG A 299 -19.36 -17.08 -0.41
N GLN A 300 -19.38 -18.10 0.44
CA GLN A 300 -20.53 -18.41 1.27
C GLN A 300 -20.88 -17.27 2.23
N LYS A 301 -19.87 -16.65 2.86
CA LYS A 301 -20.05 -15.47 3.72
C LYS A 301 -20.66 -14.29 2.97
N LEU A 302 -20.15 -13.96 1.77
CA LEU A 302 -20.70 -12.87 0.94
C LEU A 302 -22.15 -13.12 0.52
N VAL A 303 -22.47 -14.35 0.11
CA VAL A 303 -23.85 -14.74 -0.25
C VAL A 303 -24.77 -14.63 0.96
N ALA A 304 -24.33 -15.12 2.13
CA ALA A 304 -25.09 -15.02 3.37
C ALA A 304 -25.32 -13.57 3.81
N ALA A 305 -24.30 -12.72 3.71
CA ALA A 305 -24.42 -11.30 4.01
C ALA A 305 -25.46 -10.63 3.08
N SER A 306 -25.34 -10.84 1.76
CA SER A 306 -26.29 -10.26 0.80
C SER A 306 -27.72 -10.80 0.93
N ALA A 307 -27.91 -12.03 1.41
CA ALA A 307 -29.24 -12.63 1.58
C ALA A 307 -29.97 -12.11 2.83
N ASN A 308 -29.22 -11.78 3.89
CA ASN A 308 -29.79 -11.37 5.17
C ASN A 308 -29.83 -9.86 5.38
N GLU A 309 -29.08 -9.08 4.59
CA GLU A 309 -28.94 -7.64 4.76
C GLU A 309 -29.54 -6.87 3.56
N PRO A 310 -30.76 -6.30 3.68
CA PRO A 310 -31.43 -5.60 2.59
C PRO A 310 -30.61 -4.45 1.99
N LEU A 311 -29.81 -3.76 2.81
CA LEU A 311 -28.95 -2.65 2.36
C LEU A 311 -27.83 -3.14 1.42
N LEU A 312 -27.21 -4.29 1.75
CA LEU A 312 -26.17 -4.90 0.91
C LEU A 312 -26.77 -5.40 -0.41
N GLN A 313 -27.99 -5.94 -0.33
CA GLN A 313 -28.76 -6.38 -1.49
C GLN A 313 -29.19 -5.21 -2.39
N ALA A 314 -29.58 -4.09 -1.81
CA ALA A 314 -29.99 -2.88 -2.52
C ALA A 314 -28.82 -2.22 -3.26
N GLY A 315 -27.65 -2.13 -2.62
CA GLY A 315 -26.42 -1.60 -3.22
C GLY A 315 -25.60 -2.64 -3.99
N SER A 316 -26.23 -3.67 -4.54
CA SER A 316 -25.56 -4.71 -5.33
C SER A 316 -25.41 -4.27 -6.78
N PRO A 317 -24.35 -4.70 -7.48
CA PRO A 317 -24.17 -4.34 -8.89
C PRO A 317 -25.21 -4.97 -9.83
N LEU A 318 -25.91 -6.03 -9.39
CA LEU A 318 -26.99 -6.67 -10.15
C LEU A 318 -28.35 -6.38 -9.51
N SER A 319 -29.36 -6.11 -10.34
CA SER A 319 -30.72 -5.84 -9.87
C SER A 319 -31.39 -7.09 -9.28
N ALA A 320 -32.43 -6.89 -8.47
CA ALA A 320 -33.16 -8.00 -7.86
C ALA A 320 -33.77 -8.97 -8.89
N PRO A 321 -34.42 -8.51 -9.99
CA PRO A 321 -34.93 -9.41 -11.03
C PRO A 321 -33.84 -10.23 -11.71
N VAL A 322 -32.69 -9.61 -12.04
CA VAL A 322 -31.55 -10.29 -12.67
C VAL A 322 -30.97 -11.36 -11.77
N ARG A 323 -30.76 -11.06 -10.48
CA ARG A 323 -30.27 -12.07 -9.52
C ARG A 323 -31.23 -13.24 -9.36
N ALA A 324 -32.53 -12.97 -9.25
CA ALA A 324 -33.54 -14.02 -9.13
C ALA A 324 -33.52 -14.94 -10.36
N TYR A 325 -33.40 -14.36 -11.56
CA TYR A 325 -33.27 -15.10 -12.81
C TYR A 325 -32.00 -15.96 -12.87
N LEU A 326 -30.85 -15.40 -12.49
CA LEU A 326 -29.56 -16.10 -12.47
C LEU A 326 -29.54 -17.25 -11.45
N HIS A 327 -30.13 -17.06 -10.26
CA HIS A 327 -30.31 -18.13 -9.28
C HIS A 327 -31.18 -19.28 -9.83
N ALA A 328 -32.30 -18.96 -10.48
CA ALA A 328 -33.15 -19.97 -11.11
C ALA A 328 -32.40 -20.73 -12.22
N ALA A 329 -31.63 -20.02 -13.05
CA ALA A 329 -30.83 -20.64 -14.11
C ALA A 329 -29.74 -21.58 -13.56
N LEU A 330 -29.08 -21.21 -12.45
CA LEU A 330 -28.13 -22.09 -11.77
C LEU A 330 -28.78 -23.35 -11.19
N ALA A 331 -29.97 -23.23 -10.60
CA ALA A 331 -30.71 -24.37 -10.06
C ALA A 331 -31.05 -25.41 -11.14
N HIS A 332 -31.33 -24.97 -12.37
CA HIS A 332 -31.56 -25.85 -13.51
C HIS A 332 -30.27 -26.40 -14.14
N ALA A 333 -29.12 -25.77 -13.90
CA ALA A 333 -27.83 -26.20 -14.43
C ALA A 333 -27.14 -27.28 -13.56
N ALA A 334 -27.56 -27.45 -12.30
CA ALA A 334 -27.08 -28.52 -11.43
C ALA A 334 -27.62 -29.88 -11.92
N PRO A 335 -26.78 -30.94 -12.01
CA PRO A 335 -27.24 -32.25 -12.44
C PRO A 335 -28.25 -32.79 -11.42
N VAL A 336 -29.45 -33.15 -11.89
CA VAL A 336 -30.44 -33.90 -11.12
C VAL A 336 -29.84 -35.27 -10.81
N THR A 337 -29.15 -35.42 -9.68
CA THR A 337 -28.82 -36.74 -9.12
C THR A 337 -30.13 -37.38 -8.67
N LYS A 338 -30.78 -38.13 -9.56
CA LYS A 338 -31.82 -39.08 -9.15
C LYS A 338 -31.16 -40.16 -8.29
N PRO A 339 -31.68 -40.49 -7.09
CA PRO A 339 -31.25 -41.68 -6.40
C PRO A 339 -31.75 -42.90 -7.20
N THR A 340 -30.81 -43.68 -7.74
CA THR A 340 -31.09 -44.98 -8.31
C THR A 340 -31.50 -45.90 -7.17
N SER A 341 -32.81 -46.02 -6.93
CA SER A 341 -33.37 -47.01 -6.02
C SER A 341 -33.18 -48.40 -6.64
N ALA A 342 -32.07 -49.06 -6.28
CA ALA A 342 -31.91 -50.49 -6.45
C ALA A 342 -32.84 -51.21 -5.47
N LYS A 343 -34.04 -51.57 -5.93
CA LYS A 343 -34.83 -52.65 -5.33
C LYS A 343 -34.43 -53.95 -6.03
N THR A 344 -33.39 -54.61 -5.53
CA THR A 344 -33.21 -56.04 -5.77
C THR A 344 -34.18 -56.77 -4.85
N THR A 345 -35.31 -57.17 -5.41
CA THR A 345 -36.23 -58.13 -4.79
C THR A 345 -35.54 -59.48 -4.66
N LEU A 346 -35.11 -59.81 -3.44
CA LEU A 346 -34.94 -61.19 -3.00
C LEU A 346 -36.34 -61.76 -2.74
N SER A 347 -36.80 -62.65 -3.63
CA SER A 347 -37.94 -63.53 -3.36
C SER A 347 -37.48 -64.75 -2.56
N PRO A 348 -38.21 -65.17 -1.51
CA PRO A 348 -38.04 -66.48 -0.91
C PRO A 348 -39.01 -67.51 -1.52
N THR A 349 -38.61 -68.79 -1.39
CA THR A 349 -39.41 -70.04 -1.41
C THR A 349 -40.05 -70.52 -2.71
N HIS A 350 -39.54 -71.64 -3.24
CA HIS A 350 -40.09 -72.96 -2.90
C HIS A 350 -39.04 -74.07 -3.01
#